data_AF-A0A2G4FUT8-F1
#
_entry.id   AF-A0A2G4FUT8-F1
#
_cell.length_a   1.000
_cell.length_b   1.000
_cell.length_c   1.000
_cell.angle_alpha   90.00
_cell.angle_beta   90.00
_cell.angle_gamma   90.00
#
_symmetry.space_group_name_H-M   'P 1'
#
loop_
_entity.id
_entity.type
_entity.pdbx_description
1 polymer ?
#
loop_
_entity_poly.entity_id
_entity_poly.type
_entity_poly.pdbx_seq_one_letter_code
_entity_poly.pdbx_strand_id
1 'polypeptide(L)'
;MTATPRGIGQPAKAVEAFQWAVNEMQKRYKSVDIAWGEVHRVRRGTVNEPVGGCSGALGCFRVLTYEQLPDGTRAANSGDGWILAVEFGAQAPRAYSILAYGQSADSTSPHYSDQAAMFARGPRRDARPRAHAVGASQRQGQDHRERGRAVGNVRHQAHRSRAGSLRDGR
;
A
#
# COMPACT_ATOMS: atom_id res chain seq x y z
N MET A 1 -24.18 2.59 -19.77
CA MET A 1 -22.93 1.85 -20.07
C MET A 1 -22.53 2.16 -21.49
N THR A 2 -21.42 2.86 -21.71
CA THR A 2 -20.93 3.16 -23.07
C THR A 2 -20.09 1.98 -23.55
N ALA A 3 -20.55 1.28 -24.59
CA ALA A 3 -19.89 0.11 -25.19
C ALA A 3 -18.88 0.51 -26.29
N THR A 4 -18.30 1.71 -26.17
CA THR A 4 -17.44 2.35 -27.17
C THR A 4 -16.19 2.94 -26.52
N PRO A 5 -15.04 2.98 -27.23
CA PRO A 5 -14.82 2.42 -28.56
C PRO A 5 -14.83 0.87 -28.58
N ARG A 6 -15.17 0.29 -29.74
CA ARG A 6 -15.19 -1.17 -29.99
C ARG A 6 -14.72 -1.50 -31.39
N GLY A 7 -14.13 -2.68 -31.57
CA GLY A 7 -13.59 -3.15 -32.85
C GLY A 7 -12.16 -2.66 -33.13
N ILE A 8 -11.55 -3.21 -34.19
CA ILE A 8 -10.20 -2.88 -34.65
C ILE A 8 -10.32 -2.19 -36.00
N GLY A 9 -9.98 -0.90 -36.06
CA GLY A 9 -10.12 -0.11 -37.29
C GLY A 9 -9.12 -0.46 -38.41
N GLN A 10 -7.99 -1.08 -38.08
CA GLN A 10 -6.96 -1.49 -39.04
C GLN A 10 -6.48 -2.93 -38.75
N PRO A 11 -7.23 -3.97 -39.16
CA PRO A 11 -6.92 -5.36 -38.84
C PRO A 11 -5.53 -5.82 -39.26
N ALA A 12 -5.06 -5.42 -40.44
CA ALA A 12 -3.71 -5.78 -40.92
C ALA A 12 -2.60 -5.29 -39.98
N LYS A 13 -2.69 -4.03 -39.51
CA LYS A 13 -1.73 -3.48 -38.53
C LYS A 13 -1.83 -4.15 -37.17
N ALA A 14 -3.02 -4.58 -36.76
CA ALA A 14 -3.19 -5.32 -35.51
C ALA A 14 -2.50 -6.69 -35.58
N VAL A 15 -2.56 -7.39 -36.72
CA VAL A 15 -1.84 -8.66 -36.92
C VAL A 15 -0.32 -8.44 -36.89
N GLU A 16 0.18 -7.39 -37.55
CA GLU A 16 1.60 -7.03 -37.51
C GLU A 16 2.08 -6.74 -36.07
N ALA A 17 1.33 -5.93 -35.32
CA ALA A 17 1.62 -5.63 -33.92
C ALA A 17 1.57 -6.88 -33.04
N PHE A 18 0.66 -7.81 -33.31
CA PHE A 18 0.57 -9.08 -32.59
C PHE A 18 1.79 -9.99 -32.87
N GLN A 19 2.22 -10.11 -34.13
CA GLN A 19 3.43 -10.84 -34.50
C GLN A 19 4.67 -10.24 -33.81
N TRP A 20 4.78 -8.91 -33.80
CA TRP A 20 5.82 -8.22 -33.05
C TRP A 20 5.77 -8.59 -31.55
N ALA A 21 4.60 -8.52 -30.92
CA ALA A 21 4.44 -8.85 -29.50
C ALA A 21 4.83 -10.30 -29.18
N VAL A 22 4.45 -11.27 -30.02
CA VAL A 22 4.85 -12.68 -29.87
C VAL A 22 6.37 -12.83 -29.91
N ASN A 23 7.03 -12.21 -30.90
CA ASN A 23 8.50 -12.25 -31.01
C ASN A 23 9.17 -11.62 -29.80
N GLU A 24 8.63 -10.51 -29.31
CA GLU A 24 9.12 -9.81 -28.14
C GLU A 24 8.97 -10.62 -26.84
N MET A 25 7.86 -11.34 -26.67
CA MET A 25 7.66 -12.29 -25.57
C MET A 25 8.65 -13.44 -25.64
N GLN A 26 8.83 -14.04 -26.83
CA GLN A 26 9.80 -15.12 -27.02
C GLN A 26 11.24 -14.67 -26.74
N LYS A 27 11.63 -13.46 -27.18
CA LYS A 27 12.97 -12.93 -26.90
C LYS A 27 13.21 -12.75 -25.39
N ARG A 28 12.27 -12.11 -24.70
CA ARG A 28 12.39 -11.72 -23.28
C ARG A 28 12.21 -12.89 -22.31
N TYR A 29 11.22 -13.73 -22.56
CA TYR A 29 10.75 -14.72 -21.59
C TYR A 29 10.88 -16.17 -22.07
N LYS A 30 11.31 -16.39 -23.33
CA LYS A 30 11.41 -17.72 -23.97
C LYS A 30 10.08 -18.49 -24.01
N SER A 31 8.98 -17.81 -23.72
CA SER A 31 7.62 -18.32 -23.73
C SER A 31 6.65 -17.17 -23.98
N VAL A 32 5.57 -17.45 -24.70
CA VAL A 32 4.40 -16.56 -24.82
C VAL A 32 3.36 -16.81 -23.73
N ASP A 33 3.49 -17.93 -23.00
CA ASP A 33 2.57 -18.41 -21.98
C ASP A 33 3.22 -18.37 -20.60
N ILE A 34 3.91 -17.27 -20.29
CA ILE A 34 4.47 -17.03 -18.96
C ILE A 34 3.40 -16.49 -18.03
N ALA A 35 3.34 -17.00 -16.79
CA ALA A 35 2.35 -16.54 -15.83
C ALA A 35 2.61 -15.06 -15.48
N TRP A 36 1.56 -14.23 -15.49
CA TRP A 36 1.68 -12.78 -15.23
C TRP A 36 2.50 -12.46 -13.97
N GLY A 37 2.24 -13.21 -12.88
CA GLY A 37 2.89 -13.03 -11.58
C GLY A 37 4.35 -13.53 -11.50
N GLU A 38 4.84 -14.25 -12.51
CA GLU A 38 6.28 -14.53 -12.63
C GLU A 38 7.04 -13.26 -13.04
N VAL A 39 6.41 -12.43 -13.87
CA VAL A 39 6.99 -11.16 -14.33
C VAL A 39 6.63 -10.01 -13.38
N HIS A 40 5.38 -9.88 -12.95
CA HIS A 40 4.88 -8.71 -12.23
C HIS A 40 4.80 -8.96 -10.73
N ARG A 41 5.59 -8.20 -9.96
CA ARG A 41 5.85 -8.43 -8.54
C ARG A 41 5.59 -7.20 -7.69
N VAL A 42 5.13 -7.39 -6.46
CA VAL A 42 5.36 -6.43 -5.37
C VAL A 42 6.68 -6.78 -4.72
N ARG A 43 7.64 -5.87 -4.77
CA ARG A 43 8.94 -6.00 -4.10
C ARG A 43 9.14 -4.86 -3.13
N ARG A 44 9.17 -5.15 -1.83
CA ARG A 44 9.37 -4.14 -0.78
C ARG A 44 9.90 -4.78 0.50
N GLY A 45 11.06 -4.33 0.97
CA GLY A 45 11.74 -4.94 2.11
C GLY A 45 12.08 -6.40 1.80
N THR A 46 11.63 -7.32 2.65
CA THR A 46 11.78 -8.78 2.43
C THR A 46 10.66 -9.38 1.58
N VAL A 47 9.62 -8.60 1.23
CA VAL A 47 8.48 -9.09 0.45
C VAL A 47 8.84 -9.14 -1.03
N ASN A 48 8.60 -10.30 -1.65
CA ASN A 48 8.62 -10.49 -3.09
C ASN A 48 7.44 -11.41 -3.50
N GLU A 49 6.32 -10.83 -3.90
CA GLU A 49 5.06 -11.55 -4.13
C GLU A 49 4.52 -11.30 -5.55
N PRO A 50 3.89 -12.29 -6.20
CA PRO A 50 3.20 -12.08 -7.47
C PRO A 50 2.02 -11.11 -7.26
N VAL A 51 1.77 -10.24 -8.24
CA VAL A 51 0.67 -9.27 -8.15
C VAL A 51 -0.07 -9.15 -9.48
N GLY A 52 -1.40 -9.08 -9.41
CA GLY A 52 -2.26 -8.76 -10.55
C GLY A 52 -2.49 -7.26 -10.68
N GLY A 53 -3.13 -6.85 -11.77
CA GLY A 53 -3.35 -5.44 -12.10
C GLY A 53 -2.35 -4.92 -13.13
N CYS A 54 -2.69 -3.81 -13.76
CA CYS A 54 -1.94 -3.26 -14.88
C CYS A 54 -2.20 -1.76 -15.03
N SER A 55 -1.60 -1.12 -16.03
CA SER A 55 -1.85 0.29 -16.30
C SER A 55 -3.33 0.55 -16.57
N GLY A 56 -3.87 1.66 -16.05
CA GLY A 56 -5.23 2.09 -16.35
C GLY A 56 -5.48 2.33 -17.85
N ALA A 57 -4.42 2.59 -18.63
CA ALA A 57 -4.51 2.70 -20.09
C ALA A 57 -4.96 1.39 -20.78
N LEU A 58 -4.79 0.24 -20.12
CA LEU A 58 -5.25 -1.07 -20.60
C LEU A 58 -6.63 -1.45 -20.03
N GLY A 59 -7.27 -0.56 -19.26
CA GLY A 59 -8.60 -0.79 -18.68
C GLY A 59 -8.59 -1.57 -17.35
N CYS A 60 -7.42 -1.77 -16.72
CA CYS A 60 -7.37 -2.38 -15.39
C CYS A 60 -8.02 -1.47 -14.34
N PHE A 61 -8.96 -2.03 -13.56
CA PHE A 61 -9.53 -1.35 -12.39
C PHE A 61 -8.53 -1.29 -11.23
N ARG A 62 -7.82 -2.40 -10.99
CA ARG A 62 -6.66 -2.42 -10.10
C ARG A 62 -5.47 -1.85 -10.87
N VAL A 63 -5.15 -0.58 -10.63
CA VAL A 63 -4.14 0.13 -11.42
C VAL A 63 -2.78 -0.08 -10.79
N LEU A 64 -1.84 -0.63 -11.56
CA LEU A 64 -0.43 -0.70 -11.19
C LEU A 64 0.44 -0.40 -12.40
N THR A 65 1.45 0.44 -12.21
CA THR A 65 2.56 0.55 -13.15
C THR A 65 3.78 -0.14 -12.56
N TYR A 66 4.69 -0.56 -13.44
CA TYR A 66 5.83 -1.35 -13.04
C TYR A 66 7.13 -0.82 -13.62
N GLU A 67 8.15 -0.80 -12.79
CA GLU A 67 9.54 -0.60 -13.17
C GLU A 67 10.15 -1.94 -13.60
N GLN A 68 10.95 -1.93 -14.67
CA GLN A 68 11.68 -3.12 -15.11
C GLN A 68 12.95 -3.31 -14.29
N LEU A 69 13.18 -4.54 -13.83
CA LEU A 69 14.34 -4.91 -13.02
C LEU A 69 15.40 -5.69 -13.83
N PRO A 70 16.66 -5.71 -13.38
CA PRO A 70 17.74 -6.42 -14.07
C PRO A 70 17.53 -7.93 -14.23
N ASP A 71 16.74 -8.55 -13.34
CA ASP A 71 16.42 -9.98 -13.37
C ASP A 71 15.29 -10.32 -14.35
N GLY A 72 14.83 -9.36 -15.17
CA GLY A 72 13.76 -9.53 -16.15
C GLY A 72 12.36 -9.42 -15.58
N THR A 73 12.21 -9.35 -14.26
CA THR A 73 10.92 -9.09 -13.61
C THR A 73 10.58 -7.60 -13.60
N ARG A 74 9.38 -7.28 -13.14
CA ARG A 74 8.83 -5.93 -13.07
C ARG A 74 8.27 -5.69 -11.67
N ALA A 75 8.75 -4.67 -10.98
CA ALA A 75 8.29 -4.30 -9.65
C ALA A 75 7.24 -3.19 -9.71
N ALA A 76 6.13 -3.37 -9.00
CA ALA A 76 5.10 -2.34 -8.89
C ALA A 76 5.67 -1.08 -8.24
N ASN A 77 5.52 0.07 -8.89
CA ASN A 77 6.13 1.34 -8.46
C ASN A 77 5.15 2.52 -8.36
N SER A 78 3.94 2.41 -8.93
CA SER A 78 2.88 3.40 -8.80
C SER A 78 1.50 2.76 -9.07
N GLY A 79 0.44 3.53 -8.84
CA GLY A 79 -0.96 3.09 -8.93
C GLY A 79 -1.59 2.93 -7.55
N ASP A 80 -2.31 1.85 -7.34
CA ASP A 80 -3.04 1.55 -6.10
C ASP A 80 -2.08 1.48 -4.91
N GLY A 81 -2.06 2.55 -4.11
CA GLY A 81 -1.20 2.70 -2.94
C GLY A 81 -1.96 2.50 -1.63
N TRP A 82 -3.01 3.29 -1.42
CA TRP A 82 -3.94 3.17 -0.31
C TRP A 82 -5.33 2.82 -0.84
N ILE A 83 -5.88 1.70 -0.37
CA ILE A 83 -7.22 1.26 -0.74
C ILE A 83 -8.07 1.25 0.53
N LEU A 84 -9.25 1.89 0.47
CA LEU A 84 -10.24 1.91 1.55
C LEU A 84 -11.62 1.57 0.97
N ALA A 85 -12.30 0.61 1.58
CA ALA A 85 -13.70 0.30 1.31
C ALA A 85 -14.51 0.43 2.61
N VAL A 86 -15.65 1.12 2.55
CA VAL A 86 -16.50 1.38 3.71
C VAL A 86 -17.94 0.94 3.41
N GLU A 87 -18.52 0.19 4.33
CA GLU A 87 -19.93 -0.18 4.39
C GLU A 87 -20.58 0.56 5.56
N PHE A 88 -21.61 1.38 5.29
CA PHE A 88 -22.38 2.09 6.32
C PHE A 88 -23.53 1.20 6.82
N GLY A 89 -23.24 0.34 7.79
CA GLY A 89 -24.24 -0.51 8.42
C GLY A 89 -25.12 0.25 9.43
N ALA A 90 -26.25 -0.36 9.80
CA ALA A 90 -27.25 0.26 10.70
C ALA A 90 -26.72 0.59 12.10
N GLN A 91 -25.72 -0.16 12.61
CA GLN A 91 -25.14 0.04 13.94
C GLN A 91 -23.86 0.87 13.90
N ALA A 92 -22.97 0.62 12.95
CA ALA A 92 -21.70 1.33 12.78
C ALA A 92 -21.10 1.09 11.38
N PRO A 93 -20.26 2.01 10.88
CA PRO A 93 -19.47 1.78 9.66
C PRO A 93 -18.48 0.63 9.84
N ARG A 94 -18.35 -0.21 8.80
CA ARG A 94 -17.32 -1.24 8.68
C ARG A 94 -16.37 -0.83 7.57
N ALA A 95 -15.06 -0.88 7.84
CA ALA A 95 -14.05 -0.49 6.87
C ALA A 95 -13.01 -1.60 6.66
N TYR A 96 -12.51 -1.69 5.42
CA TYR A 96 -11.32 -2.42 5.04
C TYR A 96 -10.33 -1.44 4.46
N SER A 97 -9.09 -1.45 4.96
CA SER A 97 -8.02 -0.62 4.46
C SER A 97 -6.77 -1.46 4.23
N ILE A 98 -6.00 -1.10 3.22
CA ILE A 98 -4.65 -1.62 3.02
C ILE A 98 -3.74 -0.55 2.44
N LEU A 99 -2.50 -0.53 2.91
CA LEU A 99 -1.46 0.38 2.43
C LEU A 99 -0.31 -0.44 1.83
N ALA A 100 -0.23 -0.46 0.50
CA ALA A 100 0.70 -1.31 -0.26
C ALA A 100 2.17 -1.12 0.17
N TYR A 101 2.51 0.11 0.57
CA TYR A 101 3.86 0.52 0.95
C TYR A 101 4.07 0.66 2.47
N GLY A 102 3.15 0.16 3.30
CA GLY A 102 3.27 0.24 4.76
C GLY A 102 3.14 1.66 5.31
N GLN A 103 3.10 1.79 6.64
CA GLN A 103 2.87 3.05 7.35
C GLN A 103 4.15 3.86 7.63
N SER A 104 5.32 3.34 7.22
CA SER A 104 6.59 4.04 7.34
C SER A 104 7.39 3.95 6.05
N ALA A 105 8.07 5.05 5.70
CA ALA A 105 9.04 5.07 4.61
C ALA A 105 10.44 4.65 5.06
N ASP A 106 10.71 4.60 6.37
CA ASP A 106 11.97 4.13 6.94
C ASP A 106 12.08 2.60 6.78
N SER A 107 13.08 2.14 6.04
CA SER A 107 13.30 0.71 5.74
C SER A 107 13.63 -0.13 6.98
N THR A 108 14.03 0.49 8.09
CA THR A 108 14.30 -0.18 9.36
C THR A 108 13.03 -0.34 10.22
N SER A 109 11.94 0.36 9.86
CA SER A 109 10.69 0.29 10.60
C SER A 109 9.99 -1.06 10.40
N PRO A 110 9.40 -1.64 11.46
CA PRO A 110 8.54 -2.82 11.29
C PRO A 110 7.32 -2.54 10.40
N HIS A 111 6.95 -1.27 10.20
CA HIS A 111 5.82 -0.84 9.38
C HIS A 111 6.21 -0.46 7.95
N TYR A 112 7.44 -0.77 7.52
CA TYR A 112 7.89 -0.49 6.17
C TYR A 112 7.20 -1.36 5.11
N SER A 113 7.02 -2.65 5.38
CA SER A 113 6.52 -3.62 4.39
C SER A 113 5.52 -4.65 4.95
N ASP A 114 5.05 -4.44 6.18
CA ASP A 114 4.17 -5.35 6.92
C ASP A 114 2.83 -5.66 6.21
N GLN A 115 2.38 -4.78 5.32
CA GLN A 115 1.15 -4.96 4.54
C GLN A 115 1.39 -5.36 3.08
N ALA A 116 2.62 -5.29 2.57
CA ALA A 116 2.91 -5.45 1.14
C ALA A 116 2.52 -6.82 0.59
N ALA A 117 2.75 -7.90 1.36
CA ALA A 117 2.38 -9.25 0.95
C ALA A 117 0.85 -9.45 0.91
N MET A 118 0.13 -8.87 1.86
CA MET A 118 -1.33 -8.89 1.87
C MET A 118 -1.91 -8.11 0.68
N PHE A 119 -1.29 -6.99 0.34
CA PHE A 119 -1.67 -6.19 -0.83
C PHE A 119 -1.50 -6.98 -2.12
N ALA A 120 -0.36 -7.64 -2.30
CA ALA A 120 -0.05 -8.43 -3.49
C ALA A 120 -1.05 -9.57 -3.71
N ARG A 121 -1.30 -10.37 -2.66
CA ARG A 121 -2.17 -11.54 -2.70
C ARG A 121 -3.67 -11.20 -2.76
N GLY A 122 -4.04 -10.00 -2.30
CA GLY A 122 -5.43 -9.61 -2.11
C GLY A 122 -6.06 -10.25 -0.86
N PRO A 123 -7.26 -9.79 -0.47
CA PRO A 123 -7.95 -10.34 0.69
C PRO A 123 -8.41 -11.78 0.40
N ARG A 124 -7.86 -12.77 1.12
CA ARG A 124 -8.43 -14.12 1.15
C ARG A 124 -9.75 -14.08 1.92
N ARG A 125 -10.71 -14.96 1.55
CA ARG A 125 -12.04 -15.04 2.18
C ARG A 125 -11.97 -15.17 3.71
N ASP A 126 -10.93 -15.84 4.22
CA ASP A 126 -10.68 -16.09 5.65
C ASP A 126 -9.68 -15.11 6.30
N ALA A 127 -8.99 -14.30 5.48
CA ALA A 127 -8.00 -13.33 5.93
C ALA A 127 -8.45 -11.89 5.63
N ARG A 128 -9.76 -11.62 5.73
CA ARG A 128 -10.21 -10.24 5.79
C ARG A 128 -9.47 -9.56 6.95
N PRO A 129 -8.75 -8.45 6.71
CA PRO A 129 -8.22 -7.67 7.83
C PRO A 129 -9.38 -7.39 8.79
N ARG A 130 -9.13 -7.51 10.10
CA ARG A 130 -10.16 -7.23 11.11
C ARG A 130 -10.81 -5.90 10.75
N ALA A 131 -12.13 -5.90 10.58
CA ALA A 131 -12.88 -4.67 10.42
C ALA A 131 -12.56 -3.79 11.64
N HIS A 132 -11.89 -2.67 11.41
CA HIS A 132 -11.71 -1.68 12.46
C HIS A 132 -13.04 -0.94 12.57
N ALA A 133 -13.74 -1.11 13.69
CA ALA A 133 -14.83 -0.21 14.03
C ALA A 133 -14.26 1.20 14.10
N VAL A 134 -14.81 2.11 13.29
CA VAL A 134 -14.47 3.54 13.31
C VAL A 134 -14.95 4.09 14.66
N GLY A 135 -14.09 3.98 15.68
CA GLY A 135 -14.40 4.32 17.07
C GLY A 135 -13.41 3.74 18.10
N ALA A 136 -12.72 2.65 17.79
CA ALA A 136 -11.80 2.01 18.74
C ALA A 136 -10.43 2.71 18.87
N SER A 137 -10.03 3.54 17.89
CA SER A 137 -8.70 4.18 17.83
C SER A 137 -8.54 5.38 18.79
N GLN A 138 -9.62 5.94 19.34
CA GLN A 138 -9.54 7.08 20.26
C GLN A 138 -8.76 6.78 21.56
N ARG A 139 -8.57 5.51 21.94
CA ARG A 139 -7.86 5.13 23.17
C ARG A 139 -6.35 5.43 23.13
N GLN A 140 -5.69 5.30 21.98
CA GLN A 140 -4.25 5.60 21.87
C GLN A 140 -3.94 7.11 21.85
N GLY A 141 -4.86 7.92 21.30
CA GLY A 141 -4.73 9.38 21.32
C GLY A 141 -4.95 9.99 22.71
N GLN A 142 -5.77 9.35 23.55
CA GLN A 142 -5.95 9.76 24.96
C GLN A 142 -4.71 9.45 25.80
N ASP A 143 -4.11 8.28 25.66
CA ASP A 143 -2.91 7.87 26.39
C ASP A 143 -1.70 8.79 26.09
N HIS A 144 -1.50 9.18 24.83
CA HIS A 144 -0.45 10.17 24.49
C HIS A 144 -0.73 11.57 25.05
N ARG A 145 -1.99 12.02 25.14
CA ARG A 145 -2.34 13.29 25.78
C ARG A 145 -2.13 13.24 27.29
N GLU A 146 -2.42 12.11 27.93
CA GLU A 146 -2.23 11.91 29.37
C GLU A 146 -0.75 11.86 29.74
N ARG A 147 0.08 11.16 28.96
CA ARG A 147 1.55 11.18 29.12
C ARG A 147 2.15 12.56 28.87
N GLY A 148 1.65 13.28 27.86
CA GLY A 148 2.05 14.67 27.59
C GLY A 148 1.71 15.63 28.74
N ARG A 149 0.53 15.48 29.37
CA ARG A 149 0.15 16.23 30.57
C ARG A 149 1.01 15.87 31.79
N ALA A 150 1.30 14.58 31.99
CA ALA A 150 2.15 14.13 33.09
C ALA A 150 3.58 14.70 32.99
N VAL A 151 4.18 14.66 31.80
CA VAL A 151 5.52 15.23 31.57
C VAL A 151 5.51 16.77 31.71
N GLY A 152 4.43 17.44 31.29
CA GLY A 152 4.24 18.88 31.49
C GLY A 152 4.18 19.28 32.97
N ASN A 153 3.45 18.51 33.79
CA ASN A 153 3.33 18.77 35.23
C ASN A 153 4.65 18.56 35.99
N VAL A 154 5.42 17.53 35.64
CA VAL A 154 6.74 17.28 36.25
C VAL A 154 7.72 18.43 35.98
N ARG A 155 7.72 18.97 34.75
CA ARG A 155 8.54 20.16 34.40
C ARG A 155 8.11 21.41 35.14
N HIS A 156 6.80 21.58 35.38
CA HIS A 156 6.28 22.76 36.07
C HIS A 156 6.56 22.74 37.58
N GLN A 157 6.52 21.56 38.20
CA GLN A 157 6.91 21.38 39.61
C GLN A 157 8.42 21.56 39.82
N ALA A 158 9.26 21.04 38.91
CA ALA A 158 10.72 21.21 38.98
C ALA A 158 11.16 22.69 38.88
N HIS A 159 10.45 23.51 38.09
CA HIS A 159 10.72 24.96 38.01
C HIS A 159 10.36 25.71 39.30
N ARG A 160 9.30 25.29 40.02
CA ARG A 160 8.91 25.92 41.30
C ARG A 160 9.87 25.56 42.43
N SER A 161 10.38 24.33 42.48
CA SER A 161 11.37 23.93 43.49
C SER A 161 12.73 24.63 43.33
N ARG A 162 13.17 24.93 42.10
CA ARG A 162 14.40 25.71 41.87
C ARG A 162 14.26 27.20 42.22
N ALA A 163 13.07 27.78 42.11
CA ALA A 163 12.83 29.18 42.49
C ALA A 163 12.76 29.39 44.02
N GLY A 164 12.44 28.35 44.80
CA GLY A 164 12.40 28.40 46.27
C GLY A 164 13.77 28.30 46.96
N SER A 165 14.78 27.74 46.29
CA SER A 165 16.11 27.49 46.89
C SER A 165 17.09 28.67 46.80
N LEU A 166 16.68 29.81 46.23
CA LEU A 166 17.54 30.99 46.02
C LEU A 166 17.23 32.16 46.99
N ARG A 167 16.49 31.92 48.08
CA ARG A 167 16.12 32.97 49.05
C ARG A 167 16.66 32.79 50.49
N ASP A 168 17.43 31.75 50.79
CA ASP A 168 18.11 31.62 52.07
C ASP A 168 19.61 31.41 51.87
N GLY A 169 20.38 32.44 52.19
CA GLY A 169 21.83 32.47 52.07
C GLY A 169 22.35 33.88 52.31
N ARG A 170 22.25 34.35 53.56
CA ARG A 170 23.08 35.44 54.10
C ARG A 170 24.18 34.81 54.93
#